data_AF-A0ABD2HM37-F1
#
_entry.id   AF-A0ABD2HM37-F1
#
_cell.length_a   1.000
_cell.length_b   1.000
_cell.length_c   1.000
_cell.angle_alpha   90.00
_cell.angle_beta   90.00
_cell.angle_gamma   90.00
#
_symmetry.space_group_name_H-M   'P 1'
#
loop_
_entity.id
_entity.type
_entity.pdbx_description
1 polymer ?
#
loop_
_entity_poly.entity_id
_entity_poly.type
_entity_poly.pdbx_seq_one_letter_code
_entity_poly.pdbx_strand_id
1 'polypeptide(L)'
;MHHYPPPPPLPPPRPSQQHLDILSADVCGKDKELDVETCQCVCRRGDKTPDCSPNRHFDRNICRCVCSVPPSPSCPQNHVFNKDTCQCTCSRTCPRHQPLNRTKCSCECNESPNKCFLRGRRFHQNTCSCLRPPCEVRRRRCEPGFSFSEEVCRCVPSHWRRLD
;
A
#
# COMPACT_ATOMS: atom_id res chain seq x y z
N MET A 1 11.56 21.77 88.23
CA MET A 1 10.62 22.26 87.20
C MET A 1 11.39 22.46 85.90
N HIS A 2 11.46 21.43 85.05
CA HIS A 2 11.98 21.57 83.69
C HIS A 2 10.79 21.57 82.73
N HIS A 3 10.52 22.71 82.11
CA HIS A 3 9.55 22.85 81.03
C HIS A 3 10.24 22.40 79.73
N TYR A 4 9.82 21.26 79.18
CA TYR A 4 10.18 20.86 77.84
C TYR A 4 9.22 21.52 76.84
N PRO A 5 9.72 22.22 75.81
CA PRO A 5 8.86 22.79 74.77
C PRO A 5 8.27 21.67 73.89
N PRO A 6 7.07 21.88 73.32
CA PRO A 6 6.42 20.88 72.48
C PRO A 6 7.18 20.68 71.15
N PRO A 7 7.16 19.46 70.59
CA PRO A 7 7.83 19.16 69.34
C PRO A 7 7.20 19.92 68.15
N PRO A 8 8.01 20.27 67.14
CA PRO A 8 7.53 20.98 65.96
C PRO A 8 6.54 20.11 65.13
N PRO A 9 5.61 20.75 64.40
CA PRO A 9 4.64 20.02 63.57
C PRO A 9 5.35 19.26 62.45
N LEU A 10 4.87 18.05 62.17
CA LEU A 10 5.39 17.21 61.10
C LEU A 10 5.17 17.88 59.73
N PRO A 11 6.13 17.75 58.79
CA PRO A 11 5.97 18.27 57.44
C PRO A 11 4.83 17.55 56.71
N PRO A 12 4.12 18.23 55.78
CA PRO A 12 3.03 17.62 55.03
C PRO A 12 3.52 16.41 54.22
N PRO A 13 2.68 15.38 54.03
CA PRO A 13 3.06 14.20 53.26
C PRO A 13 3.44 14.59 51.84
N ARG A 14 4.63 14.16 51.40
CA ARG A 14 5.11 14.39 50.04
C ARG A 14 4.17 13.66 49.07
N PRO A 15 3.58 14.33 48.06
CA PRO A 15 2.69 13.67 47.13
C PRO A 15 3.45 12.56 46.38
N SER A 16 2.83 11.39 46.27
CA SER A 16 3.38 10.24 45.54
C SER A 16 3.71 10.64 44.10
N GLN A 17 4.82 10.14 43.54
CA GLN A 17 5.23 10.43 42.15
C GLN A 17 4.09 10.21 41.14
N GLN A 18 3.23 9.22 41.38
CA GLN A 18 2.02 8.95 40.58
C GLN A 18 1.05 10.14 40.51
N HIS A 19 0.93 10.95 41.57
CA HIS A 19 0.03 12.10 41.60
C HIS A 19 0.64 13.30 40.83
N LEU A 20 1.96 13.46 40.89
CA LEU A 20 2.69 14.43 40.08
C LEU A 20 2.64 14.09 38.58
N ASP A 21 2.74 12.81 38.23
CA ASP A 21 2.57 12.34 36.85
C ASP A 21 1.14 12.59 36.31
N ILE A 22 0.12 12.47 37.18
CA ILE A 22 -1.28 12.78 36.83
C ILE A 22 -1.49 14.29 36.60
N LEU A 23 -1.01 15.15 37.51
CA LEU A 23 -1.11 16.61 37.32
C LEU A 23 -0.35 17.11 36.09
N SER A 24 0.82 16.52 35.79
CA SER A 24 1.60 16.88 34.60
C SER A 24 0.89 16.47 33.30
N ALA A 25 0.20 15.33 33.30
CA ALA A 25 -0.62 14.87 32.17
C ALA A 25 -1.88 15.72 31.95
N ASP A 26 -2.50 16.26 33.01
CA ASP A 26 -3.65 17.17 32.91
C ASP A 26 -3.27 18.56 32.41
N VAL A 27 -2.05 19.02 32.69
CA VAL A 27 -1.56 20.35 32.27
C VAL A 27 -1.00 20.35 30.84
N CYS A 28 -0.21 19.34 30.48
CA CYS A 28 0.50 19.29 29.20
C CYS A 28 -0.03 18.26 28.20
N GLY A 29 -0.93 17.37 28.62
CA GLY A 29 -1.43 16.26 27.81
C GLY A 29 -0.55 15.00 27.89
N LYS A 30 -1.11 13.88 27.45
CA LYS A 30 -0.43 12.58 27.41
C LYS A 30 0.81 12.65 26.51
N ASP A 31 1.93 12.08 26.97
CA ASP A 31 3.25 12.02 26.28
C ASP A 31 4.11 13.31 26.36
N LYS A 32 3.67 14.34 27.09
CA LYS A 32 4.43 15.58 27.37
C LYS A 32 4.69 15.73 28.87
N GLU A 33 5.79 16.40 29.20
CA GLU A 33 6.16 16.78 30.56
C GLU A 33 6.30 18.31 30.62
N LEU A 34 5.82 18.92 31.71
CA LEU A 34 6.06 20.33 31.97
C LEU A 34 7.52 20.52 32.38
N ASP A 35 8.28 21.19 31.53
CA ASP A 35 9.61 21.69 31.86
C ASP A 35 9.47 22.82 32.89
N VAL A 36 9.92 22.58 34.12
CA VAL A 36 9.71 23.47 35.26
C VAL A 36 10.54 24.75 35.17
N GLU A 37 11.63 24.74 34.40
CA GLU A 37 12.52 25.91 34.23
C GLU A 37 11.99 26.88 33.17
N THR A 38 11.41 26.36 32.09
CA THR A 38 10.86 27.15 30.99
C THR A 38 9.34 27.31 31.04
N CYS A 39 8.67 26.58 31.93
CA CYS A 39 7.22 26.44 32.00
C CYS A 39 6.60 25.97 30.67
N GLN A 40 7.31 25.16 29.88
CA GLN A 40 6.85 24.67 28.58
C GLN A 40 6.56 23.17 28.60
N CYS A 41 5.51 22.77 27.90
CA CYS A 41 5.20 21.35 27.70
C CYS A 41 6.12 20.74 26.64
N VAL A 42 7.15 20.04 27.08
CA VAL A 42 8.12 19.37 26.21
C VAL A 42 7.80 17.88 26.09
N CYS A 43 8.25 17.23 25.02
CA CYS A 43 8.10 15.78 24.92
C CYS A 43 8.92 15.10 26.03
N ARG A 44 8.31 14.13 26.73
CA ARG A 44 8.97 13.34 27.77
C ARG A 44 10.31 12.84 27.25
N ARG A 45 11.40 13.25 27.89
CA ARG A 45 12.76 13.06 27.39
C ARG A 45 13.15 11.58 27.48
N GLY A 46 12.78 10.80 26.46
CA GLY A 46 13.54 9.61 26.09
C GLY A 46 14.84 10.11 25.44
N ASP A 47 15.97 9.94 26.11
CA ASP A 47 17.29 10.56 25.85
C ASP A 47 18.00 10.18 24.54
N LYS A 48 17.26 9.96 23.45
CA LYS A 48 17.82 9.89 22.11
C LYS A 48 16.86 10.65 21.23
N THR A 49 17.38 11.56 20.39
CA THR A 49 16.69 11.92 19.15
C THR A 49 16.08 10.64 18.61
N PRO A 50 14.73 10.49 18.61
CA PRO A 50 14.15 9.24 18.17
C PRO A 50 14.61 9.12 16.73
N ASP A 51 15.45 8.12 16.49
CA ASP A 51 16.03 7.85 15.19
C ASP A 51 14.87 7.31 14.36
N CYS A 52 14.04 8.23 13.89
CA CYS A 52 12.82 7.92 13.20
C CYS A 52 13.22 7.15 11.94
N SER A 53 12.51 6.06 11.65
CA SER A 53 12.79 5.25 10.47
C SER A 53 12.88 6.13 9.22
N PRO A 54 13.67 5.75 8.20
CA PRO A 54 13.79 6.53 6.98
C PRO A 54 12.41 6.90 6.41
N ASN A 55 12.23 8.17 6.03
CA ASN A 55 10.97 8.81 5.62
C ASN A 55 10.00 9.21 6.75
N ARG A 56 10.44 9.17 8.02
CA ARG A 56 9.71 9.74 9.16
C ARG A 56 10.47 10.90 9.77
N HIS A 57 9.76 11.88 10.32
CA HIS A 57 10.31 12.95 11.14
C HIS A 57 9.62 12.98 12.49
N PHE A 58 10.33 13.47 13.50
CA PHE A 58 9.76 13.62 14.84
C PHE A 58 8.89 14.88 14.90
N ASP A 59 7.60 14.70 15.10
CA ASP A 59 6.68 15.81 15.36
C ASP A 59 6.69 16.13 16.86
N ARG A 60 7.18 17.33 17.21
CA ARG A 60 7.30 17.82 18.59
C ARG A 60 5.94 18.17 19.22
N ASN A 61 4.90 18.39 18.41
CA ASN A 61 3.57 18.72 18.92
C ASN A 61 2.87 17.48 19.48
N ILE A 62 3.08 16.32 18.87
CA ILE A 62 2.48 15.03 19.30
C ILE A 62 3.50 14.04 19.88
N CYS A 63 4.78 14.42 19.92
CA CYS A 63 5.87 13.62 20.49
C CYS A 63 6.01 12.23 19.85
N ARG A 64 5.80 12.14 18.53
CA ARG A 64 5.81 10.87 17.77
C ARG A 64 6.48 11.05 16.41
N CYS A 65 7.07 9.96 15.91
CA CYS A 65 7.59 9.91 14.53
C CYS A 65 6.43 9.80 13.53
N VAL A 66 6.20 10.85 12.76
CA VAL A 66 5.20 10.89 11.69
C VAL A 66 5.87 10.78 10.33
N CYS A 67 5.11 10.40 9.32
CA CYS A 67 5.61 10.35 7.96
C CYS A 67 5.95 11.75 7.43
N SER A 68 7.07 11.88 6.75
CA SER A 68 7.48 13.11 6.05
C SER A 68 6.70 13.27 4.75
N VAL A 69 5.40 13.57 4.84
CA VAL A 69 4.54 13.84 3.67
C VAL A 69 4.28 15.34 3.57
N PRO A 70 4.46 15.96 2.40
CA PRO A 70 4.07 17.35 2.21
C PRO A 70 2.55 17.55 2.36
N PRO A 71 2.08 18.77 2.72
CA PRO A 71 0.69 19.01 3.12
C PRO A 71 -0.35 18.83 1.99
N SER A 72 0.07 18.73 0.72
CA SER A 72 -0.79 18.43 -0.44
C SER A 72 0.04 18.32 -1.76
N PRO A 73 -0.46 17.64 -2.82
CA PRO A 73 -1.45 16.56 -2.79
C PRO A 73 -0.75 15.22 -2.56
N SER A 74 -1.33 14.49 -1.62
CA SER A 74 -1.26 13.04 -1.47
C SER A 74 -1.03 12.32 -2.80
N CYS A 75 -0.05 11.41 -2.80
CA CYS A 75 0.25 10.34 -3.75
C CYS A 75 -0.21 10.46 -5.23
N PRO A 76 0.65 10.09 -6.20
CA PRO A 76 0.29 10.12 -7.62
C PRO A 76 -0.99 9.32 -7.91
N GLN A 77 -1.69 9.67 -8.98
CA GLN A 77 -3.02 9.12 -9.29
C GLN A 77 -3.05 7.57 -9.19
N ASN A 78 -4.09 7.03 -8.53
CA ASN A 78 -4.28 5.61 -8.20
C ASN A 78 -3.33 5.04 -7.11
N HIS A 79 -2.48 5.86 -6.49
CA HIS A 79 -1.67 5.46 -5.34
C HIS A 79 -2.31 5.93 -4.03
N VAL A 80 -2.23 5.08 -3.02
CA VAL A 80 -2.69 5.34 -1.66
C VAL A 80 -1.48 5.42 -0.75
N PHE A 81 -1.50 6.42 0.13
CA PHE A 81 -0.46 6.60 1.12
C PHE A 81 -0.54 5.53 2.20
N ASN A 82 0.49 4.71 2.31
CA ASN A 82 0.62 3.72 3.37
C ASN A 82 1.25 4.38 4.61
N LYS A 83 0.49 4.46 5.71
CA LYS A 83 0.93 5.10 6.97
C LYS A 83 2.03 4.31 7.71
N ASP A 84 2.16 3.01 7.42
CA ASP A 84 3.14 2.13 8.05
C ASP A 84 4.51 2.25 7.36
N THR A 85 4.52 2.29 6.02
CA THR A 85 5.76 2.44 5.24
C THR A 85 6.12 3.88 4.92
N CYS A 86 5.21 4.83 5.15
CA CYS A 86 5.32 6.22 4.74
C CYS A 86 5.58 6.40 3.23
N GLN A 87 5.02 5.50 2.41
CA GLN A 87 5.20 5.49 0.96
C GLN A 87 3.86 5.40 0.22
N CYS A 88 3.85 5.91 -1.01
CA CYS A 88 2.72 5.78 -1.92
C CYS A 88 2.72 4.40 -2.57
N THR A 89 1.65 3.64 -2.34
CA THR A 89 1.49 2.28 -2.87
C THR A 89 0.35 2.24 -3.88
N CYS A 90 0.54 1.53 -5.00
CA CYS A 90 -0.52 1.38 -5.99
C CYS A 90 -1.68 0.58 -5.41
N SER A 91 -2.88 1.18 -5.38
CA SER A 91 -4.11 0.56 -4.85
C SER A 91 -5.04 0.03 -5.95
N ARG A 92 -4.62 0.16 -7.21
CA ARG A 92 -5.44 -0.15 -8.36
C ARG A 92 -5.69 -1.65 -8.46
N THR A 93 -6.97 -2.02 -8.55
CA THR A 93 -7.39 -3.39 -8.85
C THR A 93 -7.61 -3.52 -10.35
N CYS A 94 -6.98 -4.50 -10.99
CA CYS A 94 -7.13 -4.73 -12.42
C CYS A 94 -8.06 -5.91 -12.72
N PRO A 95 -8.77 -5.87 -13.86
CA PRO A 95 -9.53 -7.02 -14.35
C PRO A 95 -8.65 -8.25 -14.53
N ARG A 96 -9.23 -9.46 -14.43
CA ARG A 96 -8.50 -10.74 -14.54
C ARG A 96 -7.61 -10.86 -15.79
N HIS A 97 -7.99 -10.20 -16.88
CA HIS A 97 -7.30 -10.25 -18.18
C HIS A 97 -6.24 -9.15 -18.38
N GLN A 98 -6.11 -8.20 -17.45
CA GLN A 98 -5.15 -7.11 -17.53
C GLN A 98 -4.24 -7.14 -16.30
N PRO A 99 -2.99 -7.58 -16.41
CA PRO A 99 -2.06 -7.49 -15.30
C PRO A 99 -1.79 -6.03 -14.88
N LEU A 100 -1.58 -5.85 -13.58
CA LEU A 100 -1.22 -4.57 -12.99
C LEU A 100 0.28 -4.29 -13.19
N ASN A 101 0.57 -3.21 -13.90
CA ASN A 101 1.90 -2.63 -13.95
C ASN A 101 2.13 -1.81 -12.66
N ARG A 102 2.92 -2.35 -11.72
CA ARG A 102 3.15 -1.72 -10.40
C ARG A 102 3.90 -0.39 -10.47
N THR A 103 4.77 -0.21 -11.48
CA THR A 103 5.59 1.00 -11.64
C THR A 103 4.75 2.18 -12.12
N LYS A 104 3.81 1.93 -13.04
CA LYS A 104 2.91 2.97 -13.58
C LYS A 104 1.55 3.01 -12.89
N CYS A 105 1.24 2.03 -12.04
CA CYS A 105 -0.07 1.80 -11.45
C CYS A 105 -1.20 1.80 -12.51
N SER A 106 -0.94 1.11 -13.63
CA SER A 106 -1.83 0.97 -14.78
C SER A 106 -2.14 -0.51 -15.05
N CYS A 107 -3.34 -0.78 -15.58
CA CYS A 107 -3.71 -2.11 -16.06
C CYS A 107 -3.36 -2.17 -17.56
N GLU A 108 -2.47 -3.08 -17.94
CA GLU A 108 -1.95 -3.17 -19.31
C GLU A 108 -2.10 -4.59 -19.83
N CYS A 109 -2.45 -4.76 -21.12
CA CYS A 109 -2.49 -6.07 -21.75
C CYS A 109 -1.06 -6.56 -22.05
N ASN A 110 -0.78 -7.85 -21.81
CA ASN A 110 0.48 -8.48 -22.20
C ASN A 110 0.60 -8.70 -23.72
N GLU A 111 -0.54 -8.92 -24.38
CA GLU A 111 -0.63 -9.06 -25.83
C GLU A 111 -1.01 -7.72 -26.46
N SER A 112 -0.50 -7.46 -27.66
CA SER A 112 -0.79 -6.25 -28.43
C SER A 112 -1.38 -6.60 -29.79
N PRO A 113 -2.13 -5.68 -30.43
CA PRO A 113 -2.63 -5.86 -31.79
C PRO A 113 -1.57 -6.35 -32.78
N ASN A 114 -0.39 -5.71 -32.74
CA ASN A 114 0.73 -6.05 -33.64
C ASN A 114 1.30 -7.43 -33.35
N LYS A 115 1.47 -7.79 -32.06
CA LYS A 115 1.98 -9.11 -31.67
C LYS A 115 1.03 -10.24 -32.08
N CYS A 116 -0.28 -10.03 -31.93
CA CYS A 116 -1.27 -10.98 -32.43
C CYS A 116 -1.27 -11.05 -33.96
N PHE A 117 -1.19 -9.90 -34.63
CA PHE A 117 -1.17 -9.81 -36.09
C PHE A 117 0.02 -10.57 -36.69
N LEU A 118 1.22 -10.40 -36.13
CA LEU A 118 2.43 -11.14 -36.54
C LEU A 118 2.30 -12.66 -36.32
N ARG A 119 1.40 -13.11 -35.44
CA ARG A 119 1.06 -14.52 -35.19
C ARG A 119 -0.11 -15.02 -36.06
N GLY A 120 -0.62 -14.20 -36.99
CA GLY A 120 -1.81 -14.52 -37.79
C GLY A 120 -3.10 -14.59 -36.98
N ARG A 121 -3.16 -13.88 -35.85
CA ARG A 121 -4.30 -13.85 -34.92
C ARG A 121 -4.85 -12.44 -34.78
N ARG A 122 -6.13 -12.32 -34.43
CA ARG A 122 -6.78 -11.05 -34.12
C ARG A 122 -6.68 -10.79 -32.61
N PHE A 123 -6.29 -9.58 -32.25
CA PHE A 123 -6.30 -9.15 -30.86
C PHE A 123 -7.73 -8.82 -30.42
N HIS A 124 -8.13 -9.37 -29.28
CA HIS A 124 -9.42 -9.13 -28.68
C HIS A 124 -9.24 -8.19 -27.46
N GLN A 125 -9.70 -6.94 -27.59
CA GLN A 125 -9.44 -5.89 -26.60
C GLN A 125 -10.01 -6.22 -25.22
N ASN A 126 -11.23 -6.76 -25.16
CA ASN A 126 -11.92 -7.00 -23.88
C ASN A 126 -11.24 -8.10 -23.03
N THR A 127 -10.53 -9.03 -23.66
CA THR A 127 -9.89 -10.17 -22.99
C THR A 127 -8.37 -10.13 -23.08
N CYS A 128 -7.80 -9.10 -23.71
CA CYS A 128 -6.36 -8.97 -23.96
C CYS A 128 -5.72 -10.23 -24.57
N SER A 129 -6.42 -10.94 -25.44
CA SER A 129 -5.99 -12.25 -25.97
C SER A 129 -5.91 -12.29 -27.49
N CYS A 130 -4.98 -13.09 -28.03
CA CYS A 130 -4.89 -13.36 -29.47
C CYS A 130 -5.77 -14.54 -29.86
N LEU A 131 -6.88 -14.27 -30.55
CA LEU A 131 -7.80 -15.28 -31.06
C LEU A 131 -7.56 -15.50 -32.54
N ARG A 132 -7.62 -16.76 -33.02
CA ARG A 132 -7.73 -16.98 -34.46
C ARG A 132 -9.12 -16.50 -34.91
N PRO A 133 -9.22 -15.74 -36.01
CA PRO A 133 -10.52 -15.45 -36.62
C PRO A 133 -11.25 -16.78 -36.87
N PRO A 134 -12.56 -16.87 -36.60
CA PRO A 134 -13.36 -18.00 -37.03
C PRO A 134 -13.20 -18.21 -38.53
N CYS A 135 -13.15 -19.46 -38.98
CA CYS A 135 -13.15 -19.74 -40.42
C CYS A 135 -14.51 -19.27 -40.99
N GLU A 136 -14.52 -18.17 -41.75
CA GLU A 136 -15.76 -17.61 -42.32
C GLU A 136 -16.47 -18.57 -43.29
N VAL A 137 -15.73 -19.51 -43.87
CA VAL A 137 -16.28 -20.58 -44.69
C VAL A 137 -17.07 -21.55 -43.82
N ARG A 138 -18.35 -21.21 -43.65
CA ARG A 138 -19.45 -22.13 -43.38
C ARG A 138 -19.14 -23.47 -44.06
N ARG A 139 -18.89 -24.49 -43.23
CA ARG A 139 -18.64 -25.91 -43.52
C ARG A 139 -19.06 -26.32 -44.94
N ARG A 140 -18.22 -26.06 -45.95
CA ARG A 140 -18.33 -26.81 -47.20
C ARG A 140 -17.99 -28.25 -46.83
N ARG A 141 -18.88 -29.17 -47.18
CA ARG A 141 -18.66 -30.60 -46.91
C ARG A 141 -17.39 -30.98 -47.67
N CYS A 142 -16.36 -31.42 -46.95
CA CYS A 142 -15.13 -31.86 -47.59
C CYS A 142 -15.40 -33.12 -48.41
N GLU A 143 -14.65 -33.30 -49.49
CA GLU A 143 -14.70 -34.51 -50.30
C GLU A 143 -14.31 -35.76 -49.47
N PRO A 144 -14.78 -36.96 -49.85
CA PRO A 144 -14.37 -38.21 -49.21
C PRO A 144 -12.84 -38.31 -49.13
N GLY A 145 -12.30 -38.61 -47.95
CA GLY A 145 -10.85 -38.65 -47.70
C GLY A 145 -10.24 -37.34 -47.19
N PHE A 146 -10.97 -36.22 -47.20
CA PHE A 146 -10.56 -34.95 -46.62
C PHE A 146 -11.35 -34.59 -45.36
N SER A 147 -10.71 -33.92 -44.40
CA SER A 147 -11.31 -33.40 -43.18
C SER A 147 -11.04 -31.90 -43.05
N PHE A 148 -11.99 -31.14 -42.51
CA PHE A 148 -11.81 -29.71 -42.32
C PHE A 148 -10.87 -29.46 -41.14
N SER A 149 -9.75 -28.77 -41.38
CA SER A 149 -8.82 -28.34 -40.33
C SER A 149 -9.16 -26.92 -39.89
N GLU A 150 -9.45 -26.78 -38.59
CA GLU A 150 -9.65 -25.46 -37.99
C GLU A 150 -8.34 -24.68 -37.91
N GLU A 151 -7.18 -25.33 -37.97
CA GLU A 151 -5.85 -24.69 -37.97
C GLU A 151 -5.60 -23.89 -39.25
N VAL A 152 -6.00 -24.42 -40.41
CA VAL A 152 -5.74 -23.81 -41.73
C VAL A 152 -6.99 -23.36 -42.48
N CYS A 153 -8.18 -23.51 -41.87
CA CYS A 153 -9.49 -23.14 -42.43
C CYS A 153 -9.77 -23.72 -43.83
N ARG A 154 -9.33 -24.96 -44.08
CA ARG A 154 -9.53 -25.67 -45.36
C ARG A 154 -9.63 -27.18 -45.17
N CYS A 155 -10.17 -27.86 -46.17
CA CYS A 155 -10.15 -29.32 -46.24
C CYS A 155 -8.70 -29.79 -46.45
N VAL A 156 -8.20 -30.62 -45.54
CA VAL A 156 -6.88 -31.25 -45.59
C VAL A 156 -7.04 -32.77 -45.63
N PRO A 157 -6.07 -33.53 -46.16
CA PRO A 157 -6.15 -34.99 -46.17
C PRO A 157 -6.38 -35.54 -44.75
N SER A 158 -7.29 -36.50 -44.60
CA SER A 158 -7.69 -36.98 -43.27
C SER A 158 -6.54 -37.63 -42.48
N HIS A 159 -5.52 -38.15 -43.17
CA HIS A 159 -4.32 -38.72 -42.55
C HIS A 159 -3.35 -37.65 -41.98
N TRP A 160 -3.57 -36.36 -42.24
CA TRP A 160 -2.80 -35.26 -41.64
C TRP A 160 -3.38 -34.79 -40.31
N ARG A 161 -4.57 -35.27 -39.92
CA ARG A 161 -5.04 -35.08 -38.54
C ARG A 161 -4.02 -35.76 -37.63
N ARG A 162 -3.40 -34.98 -36.76
CA ARG A 162 -2.68 -35.55 -35.63
C ARG A 162 -3.71 -36.33 -34.81
N LEU A 163 -3.45 -37.62 -34.62
CA LEU A 163 -4.10 -38.41 -33.59
C LEU A 163 -3.58 -37.84 -32.27
N ASP A 164 -4.42 -37.08 -31.57
CA ASP A 164 -4.23 -36.83 -30.14
C ASP A 164 -4.53 -38.13 -29.36
#